data_AF-A0A9J5W6T1-F1
#
_entry.id   AF-A0A9J5W6T1-F1
#
_cell.length_a   1.000
_cell.length_b   1.000
_cell.length_c   1.000
_cell.angle_alpha   90.00
_cell.angle_beta   90.00
_cell.angle_gamma   90.00
#
_symmetry.space_group_name_H-M   'P 1'
#
loop_
_entity.id
_entity.type
_entity.pdbx_description
1 polymer ?
#
loop_
_entity_poly.entity_id
_entity_poly.type
_entity_poly.pdbx_seq_one_letter_code
_entity_poly.pdbx_strand_id
1 'polypeptide(L)' 'MPTLPQDLIVEIFLSLLVMSLMRFRCVSKVFDALVLDSDFTYVHHLRSMTRDGGTRFLMGKAEDLYAIDLNEDGNTF' A
#
# COMPACT_ATOMS: atom_id res chain seq x y z
N MET A 1 22.82 -5.75 16.62
CA MET A 1 22.13 -5.64 15.31
C MET A 1 21.34 -4.36 15.30
N PRO A 2 21.53 -3.45 14.34
CA PRO A 2 20.70 -2.26 14.24
C PRO A 2 19.27 -2.68 13.87
N THR A 3 18.31 -2.31 14.71
CA THR A 3 16.88 -2.47 14.47
C THR A 3 16.33 -1.17 13.92
N LEU A 4 15.64 -1.21 12.79
CA LEU A 4 14.97 -0.03 12.26
C LEU A 4 13.80 0.34 13.19
N PRO A 5 13.68 1.60 13.62
CA PRO A 5 12.51 2.10 14.36
C PRO A 5 11.19 1.81 13.64
N GLN A 6 10.14 1.50 14.39
CA GLN A 6 8.83 1.15 13.85
C GLN A 6 8.24 2.27 12.98
N ASP A 7 8.38 3.53 13.41
CA ASP A 7 7.86 4.69 12.67
C ASP A 7 8.48 4.81 11.27
N LEU A 8 9.77 4.47 11.13
CA LEU A 8 10.45 4.46 9.84
C LEU A 8 9.96 3.30 8.96
N ILE A 9 9.66 2.14 9.55
CA ILE A 9 9.06 1.01 8.81
C ILE A 9 7.70 1.44 8.25
N VAL A 10 6.88 2.10 9.06
CA VAL A 10 5.56 2.60 8.65
C VAL A 10 5.71 3.61 7.50
N GLU A 11 6.59 4.60 7.61
CA GLU A 11 6.84 5.57 6.55
C GLU A 11 7.30 4.91 5.24
N ILE A 12 8.24 3.96 5.31
CA ILE A 12 8.69 3.19 4.14
C ILE A 12 7.49 2.48 3.53
N PHE A 13 6.70 1.76 4.33
CA PHE A 13 5.55 0.99 3.84
C PHE A 13 4.49 1.90 3.21
N LEU A 14 4.23 3.08 3.78
CA LEU A 14 3.33 4.08 3.22
C LEU A 14 3.80 4.67 1.87
N SER A 15 5.09 4.57 1.55
CA SER A 15 5.65 5.01 0.26
C SER A 15 5.54 3.95 -0.85
N LEU A 16 5.37 2.68 -0.46
CA LEU A 16 5.33 1.54 -1.36
C LEU A 16 3.96 1.36 -2.00
N LEU A 17 3.96 0.80 -3.22
CA LEU A 17 2.73 0.32 -3.86
C LEU A 17 2.16 -0.89 -3.11
N VAL A 18 0.84 -1.08 -3.18
CA VAL A 18 0.14 -2.21 -2.52
C VAL A 18 0.70 -3.56 -2.95
N MET A 19 1.05 -3.73 -4.23
CA MET A 19 1.65 -4.98 -4.73
C MET A 19 2.96 -5.33 -4.04
N SER A 20 3.76 -4.31 -3.69
CA SER A 20 4.99 -4.52 -2.93
C SER A 20 4.66 -4.90 -1.49
N LEU A 21 3.72 -4.19 -0.84
CA LEU A 21 3.28 -4.47 0.54
C LEU A 21 2.78 -5.90 0.72
N MET A 22 2.03 -6.42 -0.26
CA MET A 22 1.51 -7.78 -0.22
C MET A 22 2.61 -8.85 -0.18
N ARG A 23 3.77 -8.58 -0.80
CA ARG A 23 4.94 -9.48 -0.70
C ARG A 23 5.62 -9.41 0.67
N PHE A 24 5.56 -8.27 1.35
CA PHE A 24 6.16 -8.09 2.69
C PHE A 24 5.41 -8.83 3.80
N ARG A 25 4.14 -9.19 3.60
CA ARG A 25 3.37 -10.02 4.53
C ARG A 25 4.07 -11.34 4.86
N CYS A 26 4.74 -11.94 3.88
CA CYS A 26 5.44 -13.22 4.06
C CYS A 26 6.79 -13.11 4.77
N VAL A 27 7.29 -11.89 5.02
CA VAL A 27 8.65 -11.67 5.57
C VAL A 27 8.64 -11.76 7.10
N SER A 28 7.59 -11.26 7.75
CA SER A 28 7.48 -11.23 9.21
C SER A 28 6.04 -11.09 9.65
N LYS A 29 5.68 -11.71 10.77
CA LYS A 29 4.37 -11.52 11.43
C LYS A 29 4.08 -10.06 11.77
N VAL A 30 5.12 -9.29 12.08
CA VAL A 30 4.99 -7.85 12.37
C VAL A 30 4.58 -7.09 11.11
N PHE A 31 5.12 -7.46 9.94
CA PHE A 31 4.79 -6.80 8.68
C PHE A 31 3.42 -7.23 8.18
N ASP A 32 3.04 -8.50 8.33
CA ASP A 32 1.69 -8.96 8.04
C ASP A 32 0.65 -8.23 8.90
N ALA A 33 0.88 -8.13 10.21
CA ALA A 33 0.01 -7.38 11.11
C ALA A 33 -0.07 -5.89 10.76
N LEU A 34 1.05 -5.26 10.38
CA LEU A 34 1.07 -3.86 9.96
C LEU A 34 0.26 -3.63 8.67
N VAL A 35 0.40 -4.52 7.69
CA VAL A 35 -0.32 -4.39 6.40
C VAL A 35 -1.83 -4.65 6.57
N LEU A 36 -2.23 -5.48 7.53
CA LEU A 36 -3.63 -5.74 7.86
C LEU A 36 -4.25 -4.73 8.84
N ASP A 37 -3.44 -3.84 9.41
CA ASP A 37 -3.92 -2.81 10.32
C ASP A 37 -4.80 -1.79 9.60
N SER A 38 -5.95 -1.46 10.20
CA SER A 38 -6.95 -0.58 9.59
C SER A 38 -6.47 0.87 9.49
N ASP A 39 -5.72 1.35 10.47
CA ASP A 39 -5.23 2.73 10.49
C ASP A 39 -4.13 2.90 9.45
N PHE A 40 -3.20 1.92 9.37
CA PHE A 40 -2.20 1.86 8.31
C PHE A 40 -2.86 1.85 6.92
N THR A 41 -3.85 0.98 6.72
CA THR A 41 -4.58 0.86 5.46
C THR A 41 -5.27 2.17 5.07
N TYR A 42 -5.91 2.84 6.03
CA TYR A 42 -6.58 4.12 5.81
C TYR A 42 -5.59 5.21 5.37
N VAL A 43 -4.45 5.34 6.07
CA VAL A 43 -3.41 6.33 5.73
C VAL A 43 -2.78 6.02 4.37
N HIS A 44 -2.53 4.74 4.08
CA HIS A 44 -1.99 4.29 2.80
C HIS A 44 -2.92 4.64 1.63
N HIS A 45 -4.22 4.39 1.80
CA HIS A 45 -5.23 4.75 0.81
C HIS A 45 -5.28 6.27 0.58
N LEU A 46 -5.30 7.07 1.65
CA LEU A 46 -5.30 8.53 1.55
C LEU A 46 -4.06 9.05 0.79
N ARG A 47 -2.87 8.55 1.12
CA ARG A 47 -1.62 8.92 0.42
C ARG A 47 -1.64 8.50 -1.05
N SER A 48 -2.19 7.32 -1.36
CA SER A 48 -2.30 6.84 -2.73
C SER A 48 -3.20 7.73 -3.59
N MET A 49 -4.29 8.26 -3.03
CA MET A 49 -5.18 9.21 -3.73
C MET A 49 -4.53 10.58 -3.99
N THR A 50 -3.52 10.97 -3.22
CA THR A 50 -2.85 12.28 -3.34
C THR A 50 -1.65 12.28 -4.29
N ARG A 51 -1.22 11.12 -4.81
CA ARG A 51 -0.11 11.03 -5.77
C ARG A 51 -0.61 11.35 -7.17
N ASP A 52 -0.08 12.41 -7.78
CA ASP A 52 -0.35 12.74 -9.19
C ASP A 52 0.13 11.58 -10.08
N GLY A 53 -0.76 11.07 -10.95
CA GLY A 53 -0.53 9.85 -11.76
C GLY A 53 -0.57 8.53 -10.99
N GLY A 54 -1.04 8.52 -9.73
CA GLY A 54 -0.98 7.38 -8.84
C GLY A 54 -2.01 6.29 -9.13
N THR A 55 -1.53 5.06 -9.33
CA THR A 55 -2.32 3.82 -9.32
C THR A 55 -3.32 3.84 -8.16
N ARG A 56 -4.61 4.05 -8.45
CA ARG A 56 -5.68 4.07 -7.45
C ARG A 56 -6.06 2.64 -7.07
N PHE A 57 -5.57 2.19 -5.92
CA PHE A 57 -6.00 0.94 -5.32
C PHE A 57 -7.26 1.16 -4.48
N LEU A 58 -8.31 0.40 -4.76
CA LEU A 58 -9.47 0.29 -3.88
C LEU A 58 -9.25 -0.93 -2.97
N MET A 59 -9.19 -0.68 -1.66
CA MET A 59 -9.12 -1.74 -0.66
C MET A 59 -10.51 -2.40 -0.54
N GLY A 60 -10.71 -3.53 -1.20
CA GLY A 60 -11.84 -4.43 -0.94
C GLY A 60 -11.69 -5.08 0.44
N LYS A 61 -12.81 -5.39 1.09
CA LYS A 61 -12.86 -5.90 2.46
C LYS A 61 -12.02 -7.18 2.60
N ALA A 62 -10.94 -7.09 3.38
CA ALA A 62 -10.03 -8.12 3.93
C ALA A 62 -9.45 -9.23 3.03
N GLU A 63 -10.16 -9.73 2.02
CA GLU A 63 -9.75 -10.92 1.26
C GLU A 63 -9.62 -10.67 -0.26
N ASP A 64 -10.29 -9.64 -0.79
CA ASP A 64 -10.24 -9.34 -2.23
C ASP A 64 -9.57 -7.98 -2.49
N LEU A 65 -8.24 -8.00 -2.59
CA LEU A 65 -7.44 -6.85 -3.00
C LEU A 65 -7.29 -6.85 -4.52
N TYR A 66 -7.85 -5.85 -5.19
CA TYR A 66 -7.66 -5.65 -6.63
C TYR A 66 -6.84 -4.39 -6.91
N ALA A 67 -5.76 -4.58 -7.67
CA ALA A 67 -4.99 -3.50 -8.28
C ALA A 67 -5.73 -3.03 -9.53
N ILE A 68 -6.06 -1.74 -9.62
CA ILE A 68 -6.37 -1.12 -10.90
C ILE A 68 -5.26 -0.13 -11.19
N ASP A 69 -4.38 -0.50 -12.12
CA ASP A 69 -3.60 0.49 -12.86
C ASP A 69 -4.59 1.28 -13.72
N LEU A 70 -4.90 2.50 -13.27
CA LEU A 70 -5.45 3.51 -14.16
C LEU A 70 -4.29 3.96 -15.03
N ASN A 71 -4.03 3.21 -16.09
CA ASN A 71 -3.38 3.79 -17.24
C ASN A 71 -4.24 4.99 -17.64
N GLU A 72 -3.67 6.19 -17.58
CA GLU A 72 -4.22 7.31 -18.31
C GLU A 72 -4.13 6.94 -19.79
N ASP A 73 -5.18 6.28 -20.28
CA ASP A 73 -5.40 6.12 -21.70
C ASP A 73 -5.57 7.53 -22.25
N GLY A 74 -4.45 8.08 -22.73
CA GLY A 74 -4.40 9.25 -23.58
C GLY A 74 -5.23 8.98 -24.83
N ASN A 75 -6.51 9.35 -24.76
CA ASN A 75 -7.40 9.83 -25.82
C ASN A 75 -7.22 9.22 -27.23
N THR A 76 -8.22 8.50 -27.75
CA THR A 76 -8.62 8.69 -29.16
C THR A 76 -10.09 8.32 -29.39
N PHE A 77 -10.81 9.23 -30.06
CA PHE A 77 -12.10 9.00 -30.71
C PHE A 77 -11.95 8.06 -31.91
#